data_AF-A0A090APF6-F1
#
_entry.id   AF-A0A090APF6-F1
#
_cell.length_a   1.000
_cell.length_b   1.000
_cell.length_c   1.000
_cell.angle_alpha   90.00
_cell.angle_beta   90.00
_cell.angle_gamma   90.00
#
_symmetry.space_group_name_H-M   'P 1'
#
loop_
_entity.id
_entity.type
_entity.pdbx_description
1 polymer ?
#
loop_
_entity_poly.entity_id
_entity_poly.type
_entity_poly.pdbx_seq_one_letter_code
_entity_poly.pdbx_strand_id
1 'polypeptide(L)'
;MNRLKIIYRLVITAIFSLIGLVCLSACTTTMQVIKPTPREIEQNFTIGDTIKVHTQDHTIITFDFVEVTPTAIVGARERIPFTEIIKIEKPETQSLSLCELSFFQKFLCKT
;
A
#
# COMPACT_ATOMS: atom_id res chain seq x y z
N MET A 1 10.86 -50.60 -9.74
CA MET A 1 10.43 -49.43 -10.54
C MET A 1 9.47 -48.45 -9.84
N ASN A 2 8.81 -48.80 -8.72
CA ASN A 2 7.84 -47.89 -8.07
C ASN A 2 8.44 -46.93 -7.03
N ARG A 3 9.53 -47.33 -6.35
CA ARG A 3 10.20 -46.49 -5.33
C ARG A 3 10.84 -45.23 -5.92
N LEU A 4 11.44 -45.34 -7.11
CA LEU A 4 12.10 -44.23 -7.80
C LEU A 4 11.11 -43.15 -8.27
N LYS A 5 9.90 -43.56 -8.72
CA LYS A 5 8.82 -42.65 -9.14
C LYS A 5 8.25 -41.85 -7.96
N ILE A 6 8.20 -42.45 -6.77
CA ILE A 6 7.73 -41.80 -5.54
C ILE A 6 8.73 -40.72 -5.09
N ILE A 7 10.02 -41.05 -5.09
CA ILE A 7 11.08 -40.08 -4.73
C ILE A 7 11.07 -38.90 -5.69
N TYR A 8 10.95 -39.15 -7.00
CA TYR A 8 10.92 -38.09 -8.00
C TYR A 8 9.70 -37.17 -7.85
N ARG A 9 8.52 -37.71 -7.52
CA ARG A 9 7.32 -36.90 -7.23
C ARG A 9 7.50 -36.00 -6.00
N LEU A 10 8.10 -36.53 -4.93
CA LEU A 10 8.35 -35.75 -3.69
C LEU A 10 9.34 -34.61 -3.93
N VAL A 11 10.40 -34.85 -4.72
CA VAL A 11 11.40 -33.83 -5.06
C VAL A 11 10.79 -32.71 -5.91
N ILE A 12 9.96 -33.05 -6.91
CA ILE A 12 9.27 -32.04 -7.73
C ILE A 12 8.36 -31.16 -6.88
N THR A 13 7.55 -31.75 -5.98
CA THR A 13 6.66 -30.98 -5.11
C THR A 13 7.42 -30.08 -4.14
N ALA A 14 8.56 -30.54 -3.62
CA ALA A 14 9.39 -29.73 -2.73
C ALA A 14 10.02 -28.53 -3.47
N ILE A 15 10.51 -28.73 -4.71
CA ILE A 15 11.08 -27.64 -5.53
C ILE A 15 10.00 -26.61 -5.88
N PHE A 16 8.80 -27.05 -6.25
CA PHE A 16 7.69 -26.15 -6.60
C PHE A 16 7.21 -25.34 -5.39
N SER A 17 7.16 -25.96 -4.21
CA SER A 17 6.83 -25.28 -2.95
C SER A 17 7.91 -24.28 -2.52
N LEU A 18 9.18 -24.55 -2.81
CA LEU A 18 10.29 -23.65 -2.48
C LEU A 18 10.30 -22.41 -3.39
N ILE A 19 9.98 -22.58 -4.68
CA ILE A 19 9.89 -21.47 -5.65
C ILE A 19 8.67 -20.57 -5.35
N GLY A 20 7.55 -21.13 -4.90
CA GLY A 20 6.36 -20.35 -4.52
C GLY A 20 6.57 -19.43 -3.30
N LEU A 21 7.50 -19.76 -2.41
CA LEU A 21 7.70 -19.02 -1.16
C LEU A 21 8.51 -17.71 -1.35
N VAL A 22 9.25 -17.57 -2.44
CA VAL A 22 10.15 -16.41 -2.68
C VAL A 22 9.40 -15.16 -3.16
N CYS A 23 8.16 -15.27 -3.63
CA CYS A 23 7.39 -14.13 -4.13
C CYS A 23 6.70 -13.29 -3.02
N LEU A 24 6.72 -13.73 -1.76
CA LEU A 24 5.98 -13.07 -0.67
C LEU A 24 6.75 -11.94 0.05
N SER A 25 8.03 -11.71 -0.27
CA SER A 25 8.89 -10.82 0.55
C SER A 25 9.33 -9.51 -0.12
N ALA A 26 8.80 -9.16 -1.30
CA ALA A 26 9.15 -7.92 -1.98
C ALA A 26 7.93 -7.03 -2.25
N CYS A 27 7.10 -6.78 -1.22
CA CYS A 27 6.30 -5.57 -1.19
C CYS A 27 7.22 -4.41 -0.80
N THR A 28 7.89 -3.78 -1.75
CA THR A 28 8.52 -2.48 -1.51
C THR A 28 7.40 -1.45 -1.40
N THR A 29 6.96 -1.23 -0.16
CA THR A 29 5.93 -0.26 0.21
C THR A 29 6.37 1.13 -0.22
N THR A 30 5.80 1.64 -1.30
CA THR A 30 6.07 2.99 -1.80
C THR A 30 5.20 3.99 -1.05
N MET A 31 5.65 4.41 0.14
CA MET A 31 4.99 5.51 0.85
C MET A 31 5.10 6.79 0.02
N GLN A 32 3.96 7.28 -0.49
CA GLN A 32 3.91 8.56 -1.19
C GLN A 32 3.83 9.70 -0.17
N VAL A 33 4.91 10.48 -0.09
CA VAL A 33 4.96 11.69 0.73
C VAL A 33 4.40 12.85 -0.09
N ILE A 34 3.29 13.43 0.37
CA ILE A 34 2.59 14.51 -0.31
C ILE A 34 2.90 15.83 0.41
N LYS A 35 3.10 16.91 -0.36
CA LYS A 35 3.34 18.24 0.19
C LYS A 35 2.07 18.78 0.86
N PRO A 36 2.16 19.47 2.01
CA PRO A 36 1.01 20.00 2.72
C PRO A 36 0.53 21.32 2.10
N THR A 37 0.10 21.29 0.84
CA THR A 37 -0.54 22.43 0.18
C THR A 37 -2.00 22.10 -0.17
N PRO A 38 -2.91 23.09 -0.13
CA PRO A 38 -4.33 22.85 -0.41
C PRO A 38 -4.54 22.12 -1.75
N ARG A 39 -3.86 22.59 -2.79
CA ARG A 39 -3.97 22.05 -4.16
C ARG A 39 -3.51 20.61 -4.26
N GLU A 40 -2.40 20.25 -3.63
CA GLU A 40 -1.90 18.86 -3.65
C GLU A 40 -2.84 17.93 -2.88
N ILE A 41 -3.48 18.43 -1.83
CA ILE A 41 -4.40 17.62 -1.03
C ILE A 41 -5.68 17.33 -1.81
N GLU A 42 -6.25 18.35 -2.47
CA GLU A 42 -7.42 18.16 -3.35
C GLU A 42 -7.14 17.20 -4.51
N GLN A 43 -5.88 17.13 -4.98
CA GLN A 43 -5.50 16.25 -6.08
C GLN A 43 -5.24 14.81 -5.63
N ASN A 44 -4.78 14.59 -4.40
CA ASN A 44 -4.34 13.27 -3.92
C ASN A 44 -5.31 12.61 -2.94
N PHE A 45 -6.26 13.34 -2.35
CA PHE A 45 -7.19 12.85 -1.33
C PHE A 45 -8.65 13.13 -1.70
N THR A 46 -9.49 12.13 -1.45
CA THR A 46 -10.95 12.25 -1.54
C THR A 46 -11.59 12.34 -0.17
N ILE A 47 -12.70 13.07 -0.04
CA ILE A 47 -13.48 13.15 1.20
C ILE A 47 -13.83 11.72 1.65
N GLY A 48 -13.47 11.38 2.89
CA GLY A 48 -13.58 10.03 3.47
C GLY A 48 -12.28 9.22 3.45
N ASP A 49 -11.22 9.69 2.77
CA ASP A 49 -9.90 9.04 2.82
C ASP A 49 -9.30 9.18 4.23
N THR A 50 -8.76 8.11 4.78
CA THR A 50 -7.93 8.21 5.98
C THR A 50 -6.57 8.78 5.61
N ILE A 51 -6.14 9.84 6.28
CA ILE A 51 -4.85 10.51 6.06
C ILE A 51 -4.00 10.47 7.31
N LYS A 52 -2.68 10.48 7.12
CA LYS A 52 -1.72 10.50 8.21
C LYS A 52 -0.89 11.78 8.13
N VAL A 53 -1.06 12.63 9.13
CA VAL A 53 -0.46 13.96 9.21
C VAL A 53 0.66 13.95 10.22
N HIS A 54 1.81 14.48 9.83
CA HIS A 54 2.94 14.69 10.73
C HIS A 54 3.06 16.17 11.05
N THR A 55 2.95 16.50 12.32
CA THR A 55 3.01 17.87 12.83
C THR A 55 4.44 18.29 13.16
N GLN A 56 4.68 19.60 13.31
CA GLN A 56 5.96 20.17 13.73
C GLN A 56 6.42 19.68 15.10
N ASP A 57 5.47 19.40 15.99
CA ASP A 57 5.72 18.84 17.32
C ASP A 57 6.05 17.34 17.29
N HIS A 58 6.35 16.79 16.11
CA HIS A 58 6.64 15.38 15.86
C HIS A 58 5.48 14.44 16.23
N THR A 59 4.29 14.99 16.43
CA THR A 59 3.07 14.21 16.68
C THR A 59 2.52 13.72 15.35
N ILE A 60 2.15 12.44 15.32
CA ILE A 60 1.55 11.78 14.17
C ILE A 60 0.07 11.59 14.46
N ILE A 61 -0.76 12.18 13.61
CA ILE A 61 -2.21 12.17 13.76
C ILE A 61 -2.81 11.50 12.52
N THR A 62 -3.65 10.49 12.74
CA THR A 62 -4.34 9.77 11.68
C THR A 62 -5.84 10.02 11.82
N PHE A 63 -6.48 10.52 10.78
CA PHE A 63 -7.91 10.83 10.80
C PHE A 63 -8.51 10.80 9.40
N ASP A 64 -9.85 10.74 9.32
CA ASP A 64 -10.58 10.76 8.07
C ASP A 64 -10.70 12.19 7.54
N PHE A 65 -10.26 12.38 6.29
CA PHE A 65 -10.28 13.66 5.59
C PHE A 65 -11.72 14.06 5.26
N VAL A 66 -12.15 15.22 5.74
CA VAL A 66 -13.50 15.75 5.51
C VAL A 66 -13.48 16.88 4.49
N GLU A 67 -12.56 17.82 4.67
CA GLU A 67 -12.46 19.01 3.82
C GLU A 67 -11.07 19.61 3.92
N VAL A 68 -10.67 20.34 2.89
CA VAL A 68 -9.50 21.21 2.92
C VAL A 68 -9.93 22.66 2.76
N THR A 69 -9.44 23.50 3.65
CA THR A 69 -9.59 24.96 3.57
C THR A 69 -8.27 25.57 3.08
N PRO A 70 -8.26 26.84 2.63
CA PRO A 70 -7.01 27.48 2.16
C PRO A 70 -5.87 27.49 3.19
N THR A 71 -6.18 27.34 4.48
CA THR A 71 -5.22 27.47 5.59
C THR A 71 -5.04 26.21 6.43
N ALA A 72 -5.92 25.21 6.29
CA ALA A 72 -5.93 24.04 7.17
C ALA A 72 -6.60 22.83 6.54
N ILE A 73 -6.23 21.65 7.02
CA ILE A 73 -6.93 20.39 6.78
C ILE A 73 -7.98 20.18 7.88
N VAL A 74 -9.18 19.77 7.49
CA VAL A 74 -10.29 19.50 8.39
C VAL A 74 -10.62 18.01 8.35
N GLY A 75 -10.54 17.37 9.50
CA GLY A 75 -11.04 16.03 9.76
C GLY A 75 -12.38 16.04 10.49
N ALA A 76 -12.91 14.87 10.79
CA ALA A 76 -14.22 14.74 11.44
C ALA A 76 -14.28 15.36 12.85
N ARG A 77 -13.15 15.44 13.56
CA ARG A 77 -13.06 15.96 14.94
C ARG A 77 -11.94 16.97 15.15
N GLU A 78 -11.08 17.15 14.15
CA GLU A 78 -9.83 17.87 14.28
C GLU A 78 -9.62 18.81 13.10
N ARG A 79 -8.93 19.92 13.35
CA ARG A 79 -8.54 20.89 12.33
C ARG A 79 -7.08 21.22 12.53
N ILE A 80 -6.26 20.94 11.51
CA ILE A 80 -4.81 21.12 11.58
C ILE A 80 -4.37 22.18 10.55
N PRO A 81 -3.82 23.32 10.99
CA PRO A 81 -3.27 24.35 10.10
C PRO A 81 -2.09 23.84 9.29
N PHE A 82 -1.96 24.28 8.03
CA PHE A 82 -0.81 23.93 7.20
C PHE A 82 0.53 24.37 7.78
N THR A 83 0.54 25.45 8.57
CA THR A 83 1.72 25.93 9.27
C THR A 83 2.28 24.92 10.26
N GLU A 84 1.44 24.03 10.78
CA GLU A 84 1.81 23.02 11.77
C GLU A 84 2.15 21.68 11.11
N ILE A 85 1.93 21.52 9.80
CA ILE A 85 2.12 20.26 9.09
C ILE A 85 3.48 20.23 8.40
N ILE A 86 4.27 19.20 8.69
CA ILE A 86 5.53 18.92 7.99
C ILE A 86 5.27 18.09 6.74
N LYS A 87 4.49 17.01 6.87
CA LYS A 87 4.21 16.08 5.78
C LYS A 87 2.87 15.38 5.96
N ILE A 88 2.30 14.96 4.83
CA ILE A 88 1.07 14.19 4.78
C ILE A 88 1.38 12.90 4.03
N GLU A 89 0.99 11.78 4.62
CA GLU A 89 1.12 10.46 4.03
C GLU A 89 -0.27 9.94 3.71
N LYS A 90 -0.44 9.42 2.49
CA LYS A 90 -1.60 8.60 2.15
C LYS A 90 -1.31 7.17 2.57
N PRO A 91 -2.03 6.59 3.54
CA PRO A 91 -1.96 5.16 3.75
C PRO A 91 -2.41 4.49 2.44
N GLU A 92 -1.52 3.71 1.82
CA GLU A 92 -1.93 2.90 0.67
C GLU A 92 -3.02 1.94 1.16
N THR A 93 -4.27 2.18 0.74
CA THR A 93 -5.23 1.08 0.58
C THR A 93 -4.52 0.06 -0.29
N GLN A 94 -4.47 -1.20 0.12
CA GLN A 94 -3.80 -2.30 -0.59
C GLN A 94 -4.21 -2.30 -2.07
N SER A 95 -3.54 -1.51 -2.90
CA SER A 95 -3.59 -1.68 -4.34
C SER A 95 -2.70 -2.88 -4.55
N LEU A 96 -3.33 -4.06 -4.53
CA LEU A 96 -2.75 -5.28 -5.06
C LEU A 96 -2.14 -4.87 -6.40
N SER A 97 -0.82 -4.73 -6.40
CA SER A 97 -0.12 -4.23 -7.57
C SER A 97 -0.52 -5.11 -8.75
N LEU A 98 -0.71 -4.49 -9.91
CA LEU A 98 -0.93 -5.14 -11.21
C LEU A 98 0.08 -6.27 -11.53
N CYS A 99 1.11 -6.44 -10.70
CA CYS A 99 2.00 -7.59 -10.67
C CYS A 99 1.27 -8.92 -10.42
N GLU A 100 0.30 -9.00 -9.50
CA GLU A 100 -0.47 -10.25 -9.24
C GLU A 100 -1.27 -10.69 -10.47
N LEU A 101 -1.89 -9.74 -11.18
CA LEU A 101 -2.73 -10.06 -12.35
C LEU A 101 -1.89 -10.56 -13.54
N SER A 102 -0.67 -10.07 -13.72
CA SER A 102 0.20 -10.51 -14.82
C SER A 102 0.67 -11.97 -14.69
N PHE A 103 0.84 -12.45 -13.45
CA PHE A 103 1.27 -13.81 -13.16
C PHE A 103 0.13 -14.81 -13.29
N PHE A 104 -1.05 -14.50 -12.72
CA PHE A 104 -2.24 -15.35 -12.86
C PHE A 104 -2.73 -15.43 -14.30
N GLN A 105 -2.70 -14.33 -15.06
CA GLN A 105 -3.17 -14.31 -16.44
C GLN A 105 -2.26 -15.14 -17.37
N LYS A 106 -0.95 -15.19 -17.12
CA LYS A 106 -0.04 -16.09 -17.85
C LYS A 106 -0.21 -17.56 -17.48
N PHE A 107 -0.62 -17.86 -16.25
CA PHE A 107 -0.84 -19.24 -15.81
C PHE A 107 -2.20 -19.80 -16.26
N LEU A 108 -3.25 -18.98 -16.29
CA LEU A 108 -4.60 -19.41 -16.70
C LEU A 108 -4.84 -19.41 -18.21
N CYS A 109 -4.04 -18.67 -19.01
CA CYS A 109 -4.14 -18.72 -20.48
C CYS A 109 -3.37 -19.87 -21.14
N LYS A 110 -2.79 -20.80 -20.38
CA LYS A 110 -2.10 -21.96 -20.92
C LYS A 110 -2.56 -23.27 -20.29
N THR A 111 -3.85 -23.54 -20.46
CA THR A 111 -4.43 -24.89 -20.44
C THR A 111 -5.39 -25.04 -21.60
#